data_AF-A0A811KT35-F1
#
_entry.id   AF-A0A811KT35-F1
#
_cell.length_a   1.000
_cell.length_b   1.000
_cell.length_c   1.000
_cell.angle_alpha   90.00
_cell.angle_beta   90.00
_cell.angle_gamma   90.00
#
_symmetry.space_group_name_H-M   'P 1'
#
loop_
_entity.id
_entity.type
_entity.pdbx_description
1 polymer ?
#
loop_
_entity_poly.entity_id
_entity_poly.type
_entity_poly.pdbx_seq_one_letter_code
_entity_poly.pdbx_strand_id
1 'polypeptide(L)'
;MFRQIYSDTEHKCQQCKQNVVLVVSPQYLSYDIEIEEGLFDDILNTKFAVIKQKRIKLSDTVVEDWMPTNQDQEFMAQLTNGSALLMILNRRNAVEAGSELAKFHNRICKNKLGKTGVYVSPDIIEAQRDIRLLFPEVKQLQDDLAAVRSYAATHIATPLTNELASLRIMSSQAELSQAAIKERFGKHHF
;
A
#
# COMPACT_ATOMS: atom_id res chain seq x y z
N MET A 1 4.13 -23.56 -7.91
CA MET A 1 4.53 -22.92 -9.19
C MET A 1 3.54 -21.80 -9.49
N PHE A 2 3.89 -20.56 -9.14
CA PHE A 2 3.11 -19.33 -9.39
C PHE A 2 3.22 -18.94 -10.88
N ARG A 3 2.91 -19.87 -11.79
CA ARG A 3 3.13 -19.67 -13.22
C ARG A 3 2.00 -18.88 -13.86
N GLN A 4 2.40 -17.75 -14.44
CA GLN A 4 1.78 -17.05 -15.58
C GLN A 4 0.31 -16.65 -15.43
N ILE A 5 0.03 -15.63 -14.61
CA ILE A 5 -1.24 -14.91 -14.67
C ILE A 5 -1.01 -13.38 -14.62
N TYR A 6 -0.08 -12.85 -15.41
CA TYR A 6 -0.06 -11.39 -15.62
C TYR A 6 0.30 -11.09 -17.07
N SER A 7 -0.73 -11.01 -17.92
CA SER A 7 -0.66 -10.10 -19.05
C SER A 7 -0.62 -8.70 -18.47
N ASP A 8 0.38 -7.90 -18.85
CA ASP A 8 0.44 -6.48 -18.48
C ASP A 8 -0.88 -5.83 -18.94
N THR A 9 -1.84 -5.68 -18.02
CA THR A 9 -3.11 -5.02 -18.28
C THR A 9 -2.82 -3.53 -18.45
N GLU A 10 -2.70 -3.14 -19.72
CA GLU A 10 -2.89 -1.81 -20.29
C GLU A 10 -2.80 -0.62 -19.33
N HIS A 11 -1.60 -0.31 -18.84
CA HIS A 11 -1.26 1.05 -18.41
C HIS A 11 -0.14 1.61 -19.29
N LYS A 12 -0.54 2.56 -20.15
CA LYS A 12 0.25 3.21 -21.22
C LYS A 12 1.35 4.16 -20.71
N CYS A 13 1.79 4.04 -19.47
CA CYS A 13 2.80 4.93 -18.90
C CYS A 13 4.12 4.18 -18.72
N GLN A 14 5.07 4.41 -19.63
CA GLN A 14 6.39 3.80 -19.53
C GLN A 14 7.21 4.29 -18.33
N GLN A 15 6.85 5.47 -17.79
CA GLN A 15 7.47 6.14 -16.63
C GLN A 15 6.86 5.73 -15.27
N CYS A 16 5.76 4.97 -15.25
CA CYS A 16 5.02 4.65 -14.02
C CYS A 16 5.54 3.36 -13.36
N LYS A 17 6.87 3.23 -13.21
CA LYS A 17 7.44 2.19 -12.36
C LYS A 17 7.16 2.57 -10.91
N GLN A 18 6.58 1.64 -10.16
CA GLN A 18 6.21 1.82 -8.76
C GLN A 18 7.16 1.01 -7.89
N ASN A 19 7.50 1.57 -6.74
CA ASN A 19 8.24 0.89 -5.70
C ASN A 19 7.28 0.41 -4.62
N VAL A 20 7.43 -0.84 -4.18
CA VAL A 20 6.68 -1.43 -3.06
C VAL A 20 7.64 -2.09 -2.09
N VAL A 21 7.29 -2.12 -0.82
CA VAL A 21 8.05 -2.85 0.19
C VAL A 21 7.44 -4.23 0.38
N LEU A 22 8.29 -5.24 0.36
CA LEU A 22 7.99 -6.62 0.71
C LEU A 22 8.74 -6.95 2.00
N VAL A 23 8.02 -7.39 3.03
CA VAL A 23 8.58 -7.81 4.32
C VAL A 23 8.21 -9.26 4.57
N VAL A 24 9.21 -10.09 4.88
CA VAL A 24 9.05 -11.51 5.13
C VAL A 24 9.36 -11.79 6.60
N SER A 25 8.44 -12.45 7.29
CA SER A 25 8.59 -12.73 8.71
C SER A 25 9.72 -13.74 8.96
N PRO A 26 10.42 -13.63 10.10
CA PRO A 26 11.48 -14.57 10.46
C PRO A 26 10.98 -16.02 10.52
N GLN A 27 9.76 -16.22 11.00
CA GLN A 27 9.16 -17.55 11.13
C GLN A 27 8.96 -18.21 9.78
N TYR A 28 8.51 -17.45 8.78
CA TYR A 28 8.33 -17.97 7.43
C TYR A 28 9.66 -18.35 6.77
N LEU A 29 10.70 -17.52 6.97
CA LEU A 29 12.06 -17.81 6.49
C LEU A 29 12.71 -19.01 7.17
N SER A 30 12.40 -19.24 8.46
CA SER A 30 13.00 -20.32 9.25
C SER A 30 12.32 -21.68 9.07
N TYR A 31 11.17 -21.73 8.40
CA TYR A 31 10.39 -22.95 8.28
C TYR A 31 11.03 -23.96 7.32
N ASP A 32 11.54 -23.49 6.18
CA ASP A 32 12.15 -24.33 5.16
C ASP A 32 13.14 -23.49 4.33
N ILE A 33 14.31 -24.07 4.02
CA ILE A 33 15.35 -23.42 3.21
C ILE A 33 14.83 -23.17 1.79
N GLU A 34 13.97 -24.06 1.27
CA GLU A 34 13.39 -23.94 -0.07
C GLU A 34 12.36 -22.80 -0.18
N ILE A 35 11.84 -22.27 0.93
CA ILE A 35 10.86 -21.16 0.90
C ILE A 35 11.53 -19.86 0.44
N GLU A 36 12.73 -19.57 0.93
CA GLU A 36 13.43 -18.35 0.56
C GLU A 36 13.81 -18.39 -0.92
N GLU A 37 14.33 -19.51 -1.40
CA GLU A 37 14.63 -19.74 -2.82
C GLU A 37 13.36 -19.62 -3.69
N GLY A 38 12.28 -20.30 -3.29
CA GLY A 38 11.00 -20.23 -4.00
C GLY A 38 10.39 -18.83 -4.05
N LEU A 39 10.53 -18.04 -2.97
CA LEU A 39 10.11 -16.64 -2.93
C LEU A 39 10.89 -15.81 -3.95
N PHE A 40 12.22 -15.96 -4.02
CA PHE A 40 13.03 -15.24 -5.00
C PHE A 40 12.69 -15.64 -6.44
N ASP A 41 12.48 -16.93 -6.70
CA ASP A 41 12.01 -17.41 -7.99
C ASP A 41 10.66 -16.79 -8.37
N ASP A 42 9.70 -16.74 -7.45
CA ASP A 42 8.39 -16.15 -7.69
C ASP A 42 8.48 -14.62 -7.92
N ILE A 43 9.36 -13.91 -7.21
CA ILE A 43 9.66 -12.48 -7.44
C ILE A 43 10.19 -12.26 -8.87
N LEU A 44 11.18 -13.07 -9.29
CA LEU A 44 11.79 -12.98 -10.61
C LEU A 44 10.80 -13.35 -11.72
N ASN A 45 10.01 -14.40 -11.52
CA ASN A 45 8.96 -14.83 -12.45
C ASN A 45 7.87 -13.77 -12.63
N THR A 46 7.62 -12.99 -11.57
CA THR A 46 6.68 -11.85 -11.58
C THR A 46 7.31 -10.58 -12.18
N LYS A 47 8.55 -10.67 -12.70
CA LYS A 47 9.31 -9.56 -13.33
C LYS A 47 9.53 -8.36 -12.42
N PHE A 48 9.61 -8.58 -11.11
CA PHE A 48 10.06 -7.55 -10.18
C PHE A 48 11.57 -7.36 -10.30
N ALA A 49 12.02 -6.11 -10.27
CA ALA A 49 13.41 -5.77 -10.02
C ALA A 49 13.60 -5.52 -8.52
N VAL A 50 14.55 -6.21 -7.89
CA VAL A 50 14.93 -5.93 -6.50
C VAL A 50 15.86 -4.73 -6.47
N ILE A 51 15.38 -3.58 -5.99
CA ILE A 51 16.20 -2.37 -5.85
C ILE A 51 17.16 -2.52 -4.67
N LYS A 52 16.61 -2.99 -3.55
CA LYS A 52 17.35 -3.13 -2.32
C LYS A 52 16.80 -4.27 -1.49
N GLN A 53 17.68 -4.96 -0.80
CA GLN A 53 17.32 -5.97 0.19
C GLN A 53 18.17 -5.80 1.44
N LYS A 54 17.60 -6.11 2.60
CA LYS A 54 18.36 -6.27 3.84
C LYS A 54 17.68 -7.26 4.76
N ARG A 55 18.49 -8.02 5.49
CA ARG A 55 18.03 -8.86 6.58
C ARG A 55 18.35 -8.15 7.89
N ILE A 56 17.32 -7.87 8.69
CA ILE A 56 17.46 -7.10 9.93
C ILE A 56 16.47 -7.59 10.98
N LYS A 57 16.90 -7.59 12.25
CA LYS A 57 15.98 -7.73 13.38
C LYS A 57 15.38 -6.36 13.68
N LEU A 58 14.07 -6.23 13.54
CA LEU A 58 13.35 -4.99 13.85
C LEU A 58 13.15 -4.88 15.37
N SER A 59 13.30 -3.68 15.92
CA SER A 59 12.93 -3.40 17.31
C SER A 59 11.43 -3.20 17.45
N ASP A 60 10.88 -3.46 18.64
CA ASP A 60 9.46 -3.27 18.93
C ASP A 60 8.99 -1.86 18.55
N THR A 61 9.78 -0.84 18.89
CA THR A 61 9.52 0.57 18.55
C THR A 61 9.39 0.81 17.05
N VAL A 62 10.28 0.23 16.23
CA VAL A 62 10.24 0.39 14.77
C VAL A 62 9.04 -0.33 14.18
N VAL A 63 8.67 -1.49 14.73
CA VAL A 63 7.49 -2.24 14.29
C VAL A 63 6.20 -1.50 14.64
N GLU A 64 6.10 -0.93 15.84
CA GLU A 64 4.97 -0.12 16.29
C GLU A 64 4.80 1.17 15.49
N ASP A 65 5.90 1.88 15.20
CA ASP A 65 5.88 3.09 14.36
C ASP A 65 5.51 2.79 12.91
N TRP A 66 5.91 1.63 12.40
CA TRP A 66 5.67 1.21 11.02
C TRP A 66 4.25 0.65 10.80
N MET A 67 3.80 -0.22 11.70
CA MET A 67 2.48 -0.82 11.70
C MET A 67 1.69 -0.35 12.92
N PRO A 68 0.83 0.68 12.78
CA PRO A 68 0.01 1.13 13.90
C PRO A 68 -0.91 -0.02 14.37
N THR A 69 -1.17 -0.07 15.68
CA THR A 69 -1.71 -1.18 16.49
C THR A 69 -3.03 -1.82 16.02
N ASN A 70 -3.68 -1.22 15.03
CA ASN A 70 -4.93 -1.70 14.41
C ASN A 70 -4.67 -2.72 13.27
N GLN A 71 -3.43 -2.94 12.87
CA GLN A 71 -3.05 -3.90 11.83
C GLN A 71 -2.41 -5.16 12.43
N ASP A 72 -2.64 -6.30 11.76
CA ASP A 72 -2.20 -7.68 12.05
C ASP A 72 -1.17 -7.85 13.21
N GLN A 73 -1.68 -7.80 14.45
CA GLN A 73 -0.86 -7.86 15.67
C GLN A 73 -0.04 -9.15 15.75
N GLU A 74 -0.58 -10.24 15.20
CA GLU A 74 0.11 -11.52 15.15
C GLU A 74 1.31 -11.47 14.20
N PHE A 75 1.21 -10.77 13.08
CA PHE A 75 2.35 -10.54 12.20
C PHE A 75 3.42 -9.64 12.85
N MET A 76 3.00 -8.56 13.52
CA MET A 76 3.92 -7.66 14.23
C MET A 76 4.78 -8.41 15.26
N ALA A 77 4.14 -9.27 16.07
CA ALA A 77 4.83 -10.07 17.08
C ALA A 77 5.85 -11.07 16.46
N GLN A 78 5.67 -11.48 15.21
CA GLN A 78 6.64 -12.37 14.55
C GLN A 78 7.93 -11.63 14.17
N LEU A 79 7.84 -10.34 13.83
CA LEU A 79 8.96 -9.56 13.31
C LEU A 79 10.02 -9.24 14.37
N THR A 80 9.62 -9.18 15.64
CA THR A 80 10.49 -8.86 16.78
C THR A 80 11.25 -10.11 17.27
N ASN A 81 10.76 -11.30 16.92
CA ASN A 81 11.28 -12.60 17.35
C ASN A 81 12.42 -13.16 16.47
N GLY A 82 12.92 -12.41 15.49
CA GLY A 82 14.01 -12.86 14.63
C GLY A 82 14.45 -11.84 13.59
N SER A 83 15.33 -12.26 12.68
CA SER A 83 15.73 -11.41 11.55
C SER A 83 14.74 -11.55 10.40
N ALA A 84 14.07 -10.45 10.06
CA ALA A 84 13.16 -10.38 8.92
C ALA A 84 13.93 -10.05 7.64
N LEU A 85 13.40 -10.48 6.49
CA LEU A 85 13.91 -10.08 5.18
C LEU A 85 13.04 -8.95 4.64
N LEU A 86 13.66 -7.82 4.35
CA LEU A 86 13.00 -6.63 3.82
C LEU A 86 13.54 -6.36 2.42
N MET A 87 12.64 -6.07 1.48
CA MET A 87 12.98 -5.80 0.08
C MET A 87 12.20 -4.61 -0.45
N ILE A 88 12.85 -3.80 -1.29
CA ILE A 88 12.22 -2.82 -2.16
C ILE A 88 12.13 -3.44 -3.55
N LEU A 89 10.90 -3.64 -4.02
CA LEU A 89 10.61 -4.20 -5.33
C LEU A 89 10.12 -3.11 -6.28
N ASN A 90 10.57 -3.17 -7.53
CA ASN A 90 10.20 -2.24 -8.57
C ASN A 90 9.58 -2.95 -9.76
N ARG A 91 8.39 -2.50 -10.16
CA ARG A 91 7.69 -2.98 -11.36
C ARG A 91 6.66 -1.94 -11.79
N ARG A 92 6.13 -2.06 -13.00
CA ARG A 92 4.82 -1.48 -13.33
C ARG A 92 3.72 -2.25 -12.60
N ASN A 93 2.72 -1.55 -12.08
CA ASN A 93 1.64 -2.12 -11.26
C ASN A 93 2.17 -2.95 -10.08
N ALA A 94 3.22 -2.44 -9.42
CA ALA A 94 3.93 -3.16 -8.35
C ALA A 94 3.02 -3.47 -7.16
N VAL A 95 2.07 -2.58 -6.85
CA VAL A 95 1.10 -2.78 -5.74
C VAL A 95 0.22 -3.99 -6.00
N GLU A 96 -0.40 -4.08 -7.17
CA GLU A 96 -1.30 -5.18 -7.51
C GLU A 96 -0.55 -6.52 -7.59
N ALA A 97 0.56 -6.54 -8.31
CA ALA A 97 1.39 -7.73 -8.43
C ALA A 97 1.96 -8.19 -7.08
N GLY A 98 2.35 -7.24 -6.22
CA GLY A 98 2.87 -7.51 -4.90
C GLY A 98 1.78 -8.03 -3.94
N SER A 99 0.56 -7.49 -4.01
CA SER A 99 -0.58 -7.98 -3.24
C SER A 99 -0.87 -9.45 -3.54
N GLU A 100 -0.82 -9.84 -4.82
CA GLU A 100 -1.06 -11.22 -5.24
C GLU A 100 0.07 -12.17 -4.84
N LEU A 101 1.32 -11.72 -4.94
CA LEU A 101 2.48 -12.43 -4.39
C LEU A 101 2.31 -12.67 -2.87
N ALA A 102 1.94 -11.62 -2.13
CA ALA A 102 1.68 -11.73 -0.69
C ALA A 102 0.53 -12.68 -0.37
N LYS A 103 -0.59 -12.63 -1.12
CA LYS A 103 -1.71 -13.57 -0.96
C LYS A 103 -1.27 -15.02 -1.15
N PHE A 104 -0.47 -15.30 -2.18
CA PHE A 104 0.04 -16.64 -2.45
C PHE A 104 0.93 -17.16 -1.32
N HIS A 105 1.95 -16.40 -0.93
CA HIS A 105 2.86 -16.82 0.15
C HIS A 105 2.17 -16.86 1.52
N ASN A 106 1.24 -15.94 1.80
CA ASN A 106 0.44 -15.99 3.03
C ASN A 106 -0.50 -17.19 3.05
N ARG A 107 -1.02 -17.67 1.91
CA ARG A 107 -1.79 -18.91 1.86
C ARG A 107 -0.90 -20.11 2.20
N ILE A 108 0.33 -20.16 1.69
CA ILE A 108 1.30 -21.21 2.03
C ILE A 108 1.62 -21.14 3.53
N CYS A 109 2.00 -19.97 4.02
CA CYS A 109 2.36 -19.76 5.43
C CYS A 109 1.19 -20.10 6.36
N LYS A 110 -0.04 -19.66 6.07
CA LYS A 110 -1.23 -20.01 6.87
C LYS A 110 -1.50 -21.51 6.90
N ASN A 111 -1.35 -22.21 5.77
CA ASN A 111 -1.55 -23.66 5.73
C ASN A 111 -0.51 -24.45 6.54
N LYS A 112 0.69 -23.89 6.75
CA LYS A 112 1.80 -24.58 7.42
C LYS A 112 1.96 -24.16 8.88
N LEU A 113 1.85 -22.86 9.15
CA LEU A 113 2.15 -22.23 10.43
C LEU A 113 0.91 -21.60 11.09
N GLY A 114 -0.23 -21.54 10.40
CA GLY A 114 -1.45 -20.91 10.91
C GLY A 114 -1.43 -19.37 10.89
N LYS A 115 -0.35 -18.74 10.40
CA LYS A 115 -0.12 -17.29 10.49
C LYS A 115 0.22 -16.68 9.13
N THR A 116 0.11 -15.35 9.02
CA THR A 116 0.67 -14.56 7.92
C THR A 116 2.20 -14.54 8.01
N GLY A 117 2.86 -14.64 6.86
CA GLY A 117 4.32 -14.71 6.76
C GLY A 117 4.93 -13.62 5.88
N VAL A 118 4.11 -12.94 5.09
CA VAL A 118 4.55 -11.92 4.12
C VAL A 118 3.65 -10.71 4.20
N TYR A 119 4.25 -9.53 4.24
CA TYR A 119 3.59 -8.25 4.08
C TYR A 119 4.06 -7.59 2.79
N VAL A 120 3.13 -6.95 2.08
CA VAL A 120 3.43 -6.02 0.99
C VAL A 120 2.67 -4.73 1.23
N SER A 121 3.32 -3.61 0.91
CA SER A 121 2.68 -2.29 0.95
C SER A 121 1.36 -2.28 0.16
N PRO A 122 0.24 -1.90 0.79
CA PRO A 122 -1.10 -2.04 0.20
C PRO A 122 -1.39 -1.02 -0.90
N ASP A 123 -0.70 0.12 -0.91
CA ASP A 123 -0.79 1.16 -1.93
C ASP A 123 0.53 1.94 -2.07
N ILE A 124 0.57 2.89 -3.00
CA ILE A 124 1.77 3.68 -3.32
C ILE A 124 2.15 4.64 -2.17
N ILE A 125 1.16 5.17 -1.44
CA ILE A 125 1.39 6.12 -0.35
C ILE A 125 2.02 5.39 0.83
N GLU A 126 1.42 4.25 1.20
CA GLU A 126 1.94 3.35 2.23
C GLU A 126 3.31 2.82 1.84
N ALA A 127 3.52 2.42 0.57
CA ALA A 127 4.85 2.00 0.10
C ALA A 127 5.93 3.07 0.30
N GLN A 128 5.60 4.34 0.07
CA GLN A 128 6.55 5.44 0.28
C GLN A 128 6.77 5.73 1.77
N ARG A 129 5.76 5.57 2.61
CA ARG A 129 5.92 5.60 4.07
C ARG A 129 6.85 4.47 4.52
N ASP A 130 6.60 3.25 4.06
CA ASP A 130 7.37 2.06 4.39
C ASP A 130 8.84 2.20 3.98
N ILE A 131 9.11 2.69 2.76
CA ILE A 131 10.48 2.95 2.30
C ILE A 131 11.18 3.96 3.22
N ARG A 132 10.51 5.04 3.62
CA ARG A 132 11.12 6.06 4.50
C ARG A 132 11.46 5.52 5.88
N LEU A 133 10.57 4.73 6.47
CA LEU A 133 10.73 4.18 7.82
C LEU A 133 11.73 3.03 7.83
N LEU A 134 11.58 2.09 6.90
CA LEU A 134 12.36 0.86 6.88
C LEU A 134 13.67 0.99 6.12
N PHE A 135 13.81 1.95 5.20
CA PHE A 135 15.02 2.17 4.38
C PHE A 135 15.42 3.66 4.37
N PRO A 136 15.70 4.28 5.53
CA PRO A 136 16.03 5.70 5.62
C PRO A 136 17.28 6.09 4.80
N GLU A 137 18.16 5.13 4.52
CA GLU A 137 19.36 5.34 3.72
C GLU A 137 19.08 5.42 2.20
N VAL A 138 17.89 5.01 1.75
CA VAL A 138 17.47 5.13 0.35
C VAL A 138 16.98 6.56 0.14
N LYS A 139 17.81 7.39 -0.50
CA LYS A 139 17.38 8.72 -0.96
C LYS A 139 16.22 8.54 -1.93
N GLN A 140 15.06 9.12 -1.62
CA GLN A 140 13.91 9.11 -2.52
C GLN A 140 14.31 9.71 -3.87
N LEU A 141 14.04 8.97 -4.95
CA LEU A 141 14.27 9.45 -6.31
C LEU A 141 13.19 10.49 -6.65
N GLN A 142 13.52 11.50 -7.47
CA GLN A 142 12.55 12.52 -7.90
C GLN A 142 11.32 11.90 -8.59
N ASP A 143 11.50 10.76 -9.27
CA ASP A 143 10.44 10.03 -9.97
C ASP A 143 9.40 9.45 -9.00
N ASP A 144 9.81 9.04 -7.79
CA ASP A 144 8.90 8.53 -6.76
C ASP A 144 7.95 9.64 -6.27
N LEU A 145 8.47 10.87 -6.10
CA LEU A 145 7.67 12.02 -5.69
C LEU A 145 6.68 12.45 -6.79
N ALA A 146 7.09 12.33 -8.06
CA ALA A 146 6.20 12.60 -9.19
C ALA A 146 5.04 11.58 -9.24
N ALA A 147 5.33 10.29 -9.05
CA ALA A 147 4.31 9.24 -9.01
C ALA A 147 3.31 9.44 -7.84
N VAL A 148 3.79 9.78 -6.64
CA VAL A 148 2.94 10.09 -5.48
C VAL A 148 2.05 11.30 -5.75
N ARG A 149 2.59 12.38 -6.31
CA ARG A 149 1.81 13.57 -6.66
C ARG A 149 0.74 13.26 -7.69
N SER A 150 1.07 12.47 -8.71
CA SER A 150 0.11 12.04 -9.73
C SER A 150 -1.01 11.19 -9.14
N TYR A 151 -0.69 10.26 -8.25
CA TYR A 151 -1.69 9.43 -7.57
C TYR A 151 -2.59 10.27 -6.65
N ALA A 152 -1.99 11.12 -5.81
CA ALA A 152 -2.73 12.01 -4.92
C ALA A 152 -3.63 12.97 -5.69
N ALA A 153 -3.17 13.52 -6.81
CA ALA A 153 -3.98 14.38 -7.66
C ALA A 153 -5.23 13.65 -8.18
N THR A 154 -5.09 12.41 -8.64
CA THR A 154 -6.15 11.67 -9.35
C THR A 154 -7.10 10.92 -8.41
N HIS A 155 -6.59 10.29 -7.37
CA HIS A 155 -7.34 9.38 -6.50
C HIS A 155 -7.77 9.98 -5.16
N ILE A 156 -7.21 11.15 -4.78
CA ILE A 156 -7.54 11.83 -3.53
C ILE A 156 -8.11 13.21 -3.82
N ALA A 157 -7.35 14.07 -4.49
CA ALA A 157 -7.71 15.47 -4.68
C ALA A 157 -8.96 15.63 -5.56
N THR A 158 -9.02 14.99 -6.74
CA THR A 158 -10.21 15.10 -7.62
C THR A 158 -11.51 14.65 -6.92
N PRO A 159 -11.57 13.45 -6.31
CA PRO A 159 -12.75 13.02 -5.56
C PRO A 159 -13.12 14.00 -4.44
N LEU A 160 -12.17 14.43 -3.61
CA LEU A 160 -12.43 15.39 -2.53
C LEU A 160 -12.92 16.74 -3.04
N THR A 161 -12.36 17.27 -4.13
CA THR A 161 -12.84 18.52 -4.74
C THR A 161 -14.25 18.38 -5.29
N ASN A 162 -14.60 17.23 -5.85
CA ASN A 162 -15.96 16.97 -6.34
C ASN A 162 -16.95 16.86 -5.18
N GLU A 163 -16.58 16.17 -4.09
CA GLU A 163 -17.38 16.10 -2.87
C GLU A 163 -17.57 17.48 -2.23
N LEU A 164 -16.49 18.27 -2.09
CA LEU A 164 -16.57 19.64 -1.57
C LEU A 164 -17.42 20.57 -2.45
N ALA A 165 -17.29 20.44 -3.78
CA ALA A 165 -18.12 21.19 -4.71
C ALA A 165 -19.60 20.79 -4.57
N SER A 166 -19.88 19.49 -4.44
CA SER A 166 -21.25 19.01 -4.23
C SER A 166 -21.86 19.51 -2.92
N LEU A 167 -21.09 19.51 -1.83
CA LEU A 167 -21.50 20.05 -0.53
C LEU A 167 -21.81 21.54 -0.60
N ARG A 168 -20.99 22.31 -1.33
CA ARG A 168 -21.20 23.76 -1.51
C ARG A 168 -22.43 24.06 -2.37
N ILE A 169 -22.70 23.25 -3.40
CA ILE A 169 -23.91 23.36 -4.21
C ILE A 169 -25.14 23.06 -3.33
N MET A 170 -25.11 21.97 -2.56
CA MET A 170 -26.20 21.61 -1.64
C MET A 170 -26.45 22.69 -0.58
N SER A 171 -25.40 23.27 0.02
CA SER A 171 -25.57 24.36 1.00
C SER A 171 -26.20 25.60 0.36
N SER A 172 -25.76 25.97 -0.85
CA SER A 172 -26.32 27.13 -1.57
C SER A 172 -27.79 26.92 -1.96
N GLN A 173 -28.18 25.71 -2.36
CA GLN A 173 -29.58 25.37 -2.64
C GLN A 173 -30.44 25.39 -1.38
N ALA A 174 -29.91 24.91 -0.25
CA ALA A 174 -30.59 25.00 1.04
C ALA A 174 -30.80 26.46 1.47
N GLU A 175 -29.80 27.33 1.32
CA GLU A 175 -29.90 28.77 1.61
C GLU A 175 -30.94 29.47 0.71
N LEU A 176 -30.93 29.19 -0.59
CA LEU A 176 -31.93 29.70 -1.53
C LEU A 176 -33.34 29.21 -1.20
N SER A 177 -33.49 27.95 -0.79
CA SER A 177 -34.79 27.39 -0.39
C SER A 177 -35.33 28.07 0.87
N GLN A 178 -34.47 28.35 1.86
CA GLN A 178 -34.86 29.07 3.08
C GLN A 178 -35.20 30.54 2.80
N ALA A 179 -34.46 31.19 1.90
CA ALA A 179 -34.76 32.55 1.45
C ALA A 179 -36.11 32.63 0.73
N ALA A 180 -36.41 31.69 -0.18
CA ALA A 180 -37.68 31.61 -0.89
C ALA A 180 -38.87 31.31 0.04
N ILE A 181 -38.67 30.47 1.07
CA ILE A 181 -39.68 30.21 2.11
C ILE A 181 -39.94 31.49 2.92
N LYS A 182 -38.89 32.20 3.37
CA LYS A 182 -39.05 33.49 4.07
C LYS A 182 -39.76 34.53 3.22
N GLU A 183 -39.49 34.58 1.92
CA GLU A 183 -40.13 35.56 1.05
C GLU A 183 -41.61 35.25 0.76
N ARG A 184 -41.97 33.96 0.66
CA ARG A 184 -43.36 33.52 0.46
C ARG A 184 -44.21 33.64 1.73
N PHE A 185 -43.66 33.36 2.90
CA PHE A 185 -44.41 33.38 4.16
C PHE A 185 -44.24 34.67 4.98
N GLY A 186 -43.20 35.47 4.71
CA GLY A 186 -42.95 36.76 5.38
C GLY A 186 -43.78 37.93 4.85
N LYS A 187 -44.41 37.81 3.67
CA LYS A 187 -45.30 38.84 3.09
C LYS A 187 -46.73 38.82 3.66
N HIS A 188 -47.07 37.88 4.55
CA HIS A 188 -48.42 37.76 5.15
C HIS A 188 -48.55 38.29 6.58
N HIS A 189 -47.55 39.00 7.10
CA HIS A 189 -47.64 39.68 8.39
C HIS A 189 -47.16 41.13 8.28
N PHE A 190 -47.97 41.98 7.66
CA PHE A 190 -48.10 43.41 7.97
C PHE A 190 -49.52 43.87 7.62
#